data_AF-A0A7C6XHE3-F1
#
_entry.id   AF-A0A7C6XHE3-F1
#
_cell.length_a   1.000
_cell.length_b   1.000
_cell.length_c   1.000
_cell.angle_alpha   90.00
_cell.angle_beta   90.00
_cell.angle_gamma   90.00
#
_symmetry.space_group_name_H-M   'P 1'
#
loop_
_entity.id
_entity.type
_entity.pdbx_description
1 polymer ?
#
loop_
_entity_poly.entity_id
_entity_poly.type
_entity_poly.pdbx_seq_one_letter_code
_entity_poly.pdbx_strand_id
1 'polypeptide(L)'
;MIAVSPGLVLADPPHARRSTPAASQQTMTWQPQIAIVWPHDGQGAATSVEESRAINVSVWPADQVRCSTEARFQLMVARQNGIARVAAVAGEPVTRSVGAVTFPALEYNDIEANLAGDRTVQYRLLTYGAVEPTRQDFAGNVWIHAADPRTILPGPVLPLGLAHSPRPAGGYDARIQVVWPHDGKGNHTPVEEATYVNVAVDVFAHDTFDAVIPDATGSYPFRLTLLKADGNGALEPVLRTAEVITQTANAIDYARWVFNDVPVNPAHATHFVVSLLPVGERAASPYTTVWTHASDARTILPNPPVPPSCVP
;
A
#
# COMPACT_ATOMS: atom_id res chain seq x y z
N MET A 1 69.77 -41.22 24.07
CA MET A 1 70.12 -41.41 22.64
C MET A 1 68.81 -41.75 21.92
N ILE A 2 68.52 -41.01 20.85
CA ILE A 2 67.20 -40.73 20.29
C ILE A 2 66.63 -41.93 19.53
N ALA A 3 65.36 -42.29 19.76
CA ALA A 3 64.61 -43.24 18.94
C ALA A 3 63.44 -42.52 18.26
N VAL A 4 63.43 -42.60 16.93
CA VAL A 4 62.56 -41.91 15.97
C VAL A 4 61.18 -42.57 15.93
N SER A 5 60.11 -41.76 15.97
CA SER A 5 58.71 -42.21 15.80
C SER A 5 58.34 -42.29 14.32
N PRO A 6 57.55 -43.29 13.87
CA PRO A 6 57.08 -43.35 12.48
C PRO A 6 55.88 -42.41 12.26
N GLY A 7 55.89 -41.68 11.15
CA GLY A 7 54.85 -40.75 10.74
C GLY A 7 53.58 -41.47 10.25
N LEU A 8 52.42 -40.97 10.68
CA LEU A 8 51.12 -41.31 10.14
C LEU A 8 50.98 -40.72 8.72
N VAL A 9 50.62 -41.56 7.75
CA VAL A 9 50.12 -41.15 6.43
C VAL A 9 48.62 -40.91 6.56
N LEU A 10 48.19 -39.65 6.46
CA LEU A 10 46.78 -39.28 6.32
C LEU A 10 46.38 -39.46 4.86
N ALA A 11 45.44 -40.36 4.60
CA ALA A 11 44.78 -40.49 3.31
C ALA A 11 43.79 -39.34 3.10
N ASP A 12 43.79 -38.74 1.91
CA ASP A 12 42.81 -37.70 1.52
C ASP A 12 41.38 -38.28 1.52
N PRO A 13 40.39 -37.58 2.10
CA PRO A 13 39.00 -37.98 2.02
C PRO A 13 38.45 -37.77 0.60
N PRO A 14 37.51 -38.63 0.14
CA PRO A 14 36.93 -38.52 -1.19
C PRO A 14 36.18 -37.19 -1.36
N HIS A 15 36.44 -36.49 -2.46
CA HIS A 15 35.72 -35.30 -2.86
C HIS A 15 34.22 -35.56 -2.95
N ALA A 16 33.48 -35.16 -1.93
CA ALA A 16 32.04 -35.01 -2.00
C ALA A 16 31.73 -33.97 -3.09
N ARG A 17 31.15 -34.40 -4.21
CA ARG A 17 30.54 -33.49 -5.18
C ARG A 17 29.49 -32.66 -4.44
N ARG A 18 29.76 -31.36 -4.28
CA ARG A 18 28.74 -30.40 -3.87
C ARG A 18 27.62 -30.49 -4.91
N SER A 19 26.47 -30.98 -4.50
CA SER A 19 25.24 -30.78 -5.23
C SER A 19 25.03 -29.27 -5.37
N THR A 20 24.89 -28.80 -6.60
CA THR A 20 24.44 -27.46 -6.91
C THR A 20 23.09 -27.25 -6.21
N PRO A 21 22.89 -26.18 -5.44
CA PRO A 21 21.57 -25.90 -4.90
C PRO A 21 20.62 -25.77 -6.09
N ALA A 22 19.54 -26.57 -6.08
CA ALA A 22 18.46 -26.39 -7.02
C ALA A 22 18.02 -24.93 -6.92
N ALA A 23 18.08 -24.20 -8.05
CA ALA A 23 17.54 -22.85 -8.12
C ALA A 23 16.10 -22.94 -7.63
N SER A 24 15.82 -22.33 -6.46
CA SER A 24 14.46 -22.12 -6.01
C SER A 24 13.74 -21.44 -7.16
N GLN A 25 12.64 -22.01 -7.65
CA GLN A 25 11.75 -21.29 -8.56
C GLN A 25 11.30 -20.04 -7.81
N GLN A 26 11.98 -18.92 -8.04
CA GLN A 26 11.52 -17.63 -7.56
C GLN A 26 10.16 -17.44 -8.21
N THR A 27 9.12 -17.39 -7.39
CA THR A 27 7.81 -16.93 -7.82
C THR A 27 8.00 -15.54 -8.41
N MET A 28 7.88 -15.43 -9.74
CA MET A 28 7.93 -14.16 -10.46
C MET A 28 6.65 -13.39 -10.15
N THR A 29 6.60 -12.74 -9.00
CA THR A 29 5.49 -11.90 -8.58
C THR A 29 5.60 -10.54 -9.26
N TRP A 30 4.47 -10.02 -9.71
CA TRP A 30 4.46 -8.80 -10.50
C TRP A 30 4.94 -7.57 -9.73
N GLN A 31 4.68 -7.48 -8.41
CA GLN A 31 5.05 -6.34 -7.55
C GLN A 31 4.76 -5.00 -8.24
N PRO A 32 3.48 -4.63 -8.40
CA PRO A 32 3.07 -3.48 -9.20
C PRO A 32 3.77 -2.20 -8.75
N GLN A 33 4.11 -1.30 -9.65
CA GLN A 33 4.59 0.04 -9.33
C GLN A 33 3.90 1.04 -10.24
N ILE A 34 3.22 2.02 -9.65
CA ILE A 34 2.78 3.22 -10.34
C ILE A 34 4.05 3.93 -10.80
N ALA A 35 4.31 3.87 -12.10
CA ALA A 35 5.60 4.17 -12.68
C ALA A 35 5.61 5.42 -13.56
N ILE A 36 4.50 5.69 -14.23
CA ILE A 36 4.29 6.94 -14.95
C ILE A 36 2.95 7.48 -14.55
N VAL A 37 2.94 8.77 -14.24
CA VAL A 37 1.71 9.54 -14.23
C VAL A 37 1.85 10.74 -15.12
N TRP A 38 0.88 10.91 -16.00
CA TRP A 38 0.85 11.98 -16.98
C TRP A 38 -0.42 12.80 -16.84
N PRO A 39 -0.35 13.99 -16.23
CA PRO A 39 -1.49 14.91 -16.15
C PRO A 39 -1.84 15.54 -17.48
N HIS A 40 -3.13 15.61 -17.77
CA HIS A 40 -3.65 16.21 -19.00
C HIS A 40 -4.97 16.95 -18.78
N ASP A 41 -5.32 17.79 -19.75
CA ASP A 41 -6.61 18.47 -19.81
C ASP A 41 -7.73 17.54 -20.28
N GLY A 42 -8.96 18.06 -20.39
CA GLY A 42 -10.13 17.27 -20.82
C GLY A 42 -10.13 16.93 -22.31
N GLN A 43 -9.11 17.35 -23.05
CA GLN A 43 -8.91 17.10 -24.47
C GLN A 43 -7.73 16.15 -24.71
N GLY A 44 -7.06 15.71 -23.64
CA GLY A 44 -5.90 14.83 -23.72
C GLY A 44 -4.60 15.55 -24.08
N ALA A 45 -4.48 16.86 -23.86
CA ALA A 45 -3.21 17.57 -23.98
C ALA A 45 -2.48 17.61 -22.64
N ALA A 46 -1.16 17.38 -22.66
CA ALA A 46 -0.32 17.43 -21.47
C ALA A 46 -0.46 18.78 -20.76
N THR A 47 -0.50 18.76 -19.43
CA THR A 47 -0.59 19.98 -18.63
C THR A 47 0.15 19.85 -17.29
N SER A 48 0.25 20.96 -16.54
CA SER A 48 0.78 20.91 -15.17
C SER A 48 -0.18 20.16 -14.25
N VAL A 49 0.30 19.77 -13.06
CA VAL A 49 -0.56 19.11 -12.07
C VAL A 49 -1.77 19.98 -11.73
N GLU A 50 -1.57 21.27 -11.51
CA GLU A 50 -2.59 22.23 -11.05
C GLU A 50 -3.66 22.58 -12.10
N GLU A 51 -3.39 22.29 -13.37
CA GLU A 51 -4.29 22.53 -14.50
C GLU A 51 -4.91 21.24 -15.06
N SER A 52 -4.52 20.10 -14.50
CA SER A 52 -5.02 18.80 -14.94
C SER A 52 -6.49 18.59 -14.60
N ARG A 53 -7.18 17.92 -15.53
CA ARG A 53 -8.54 17.41 -15.35
C ARG A 53 -8.55 15.90 -15.15
N ALA A 54 -7.56 15.23 -15.71
CA ALA A 54 -7.36 13.79 -15.64
C ALA A 54 -5.87 13.44 -15.68
N ILE A 55 -5.58 12.18 -15.40
CA ILE A 55 -4.24 11.59 -15.44
C ILE A 55 -4.27 10.25 -16.18
N ASN A 56 -3.22 9.99 -16.96
CA ASN A 56 -2.90 8.63 -17.42
C ASN A 56 -1.90 8.00 -16.47
N VAL A 57 -2.11 6.75 -16.11
CA VAL A 57 -1.29 6.01 -15.14
C VAL A 57 -0.77 4.73 -15.78
N SER A 58 0.54 4.56 -15.79
CA SER A 58 1.19 3.30 -16.18
C SER A 58 1.68 2.58 -14.94
N VAL A 59 1.26 1.34 -14.77
CA VAL A 59 1.73 0.46 -13.70
C VAL A 59 2.65 -0.59 -14.31
N TRP A 60 3.86 -0.71 -13.77
CA TRP A 60 4.90 -1.63 -14.22
C TRP A 60 5.16 -2.71 -13.17
N PRO A 61 5.71 -3.87 -13.55
CA PRO A 61 6.22 -4.80 -12.57
C PRO A 61 7.54 -4.28 -11.98
N ALA A 62 7.79 -4.44 -10.68
CA ALA A 62 9.10 -4.10 -10.10
C ALA A 62 10.19 -5.10 -10.50
N ASP A 63 9.80 -6.37 -10.68
CA ASP A 63 10.69 -7.51 -10.89
C ASP A 63 10.54 -8.12 -12.30
N GLN A 64 11.42 -9.06 -12.64
CA GLN A 64 11.28 -9.86 -13.85
C GLN A 64 10.01 -10.73 -13.78
N VAL A 65 9.19 -10.64 -14.82
CA VAL A 65 7.94 -11.42 -14.98
C VAL A 65 7.92 -12.15 -16.32
N ARG A 66 6.94 -13.03 -16.55
CA ARG A 66 6.71 -13.58 -17.89
C ARG A 66 5.99 -12.57 -18.76
N CYS A 67 6.30 -12.55 -20.05
CA CYS A 67 5.61 -11.69 -21.01
C CYS A 67 4.13 -12.05 -21.13
N SER A 68 3.78 -13.32 -20.88
CA SER A 68 2.39 -13.80 -20.85
C SER A 68 1.70 -13.62 -19.50
N THR A 69 2.36 -13.06 -18.47
CA THR A 69 1.75 -12.88 -17.16
C THR A 69 0.65 -11.82 -17.25
N GLU A 70 -0.59 -12.21 -16.96
CA GLU A 70 -1.68 -11.26 -16.76
C GLU A 70 -1.50 -10.51 -15.44
N ALA A 71 -1.35 -9.20 -15.51
CA ALA A 71 -1.38 -8.34 -14.34
C ALA A 71 -2.83 -8.18 -13.86
N ARG A 72 -3.15 -8.73 -12.68
CA ARG A 72 -4.51 -8.71 -12.09
C ARG A 72 -4.60 -7.72 -10.93
N PHE A 73 -4.28 -6.48 -11.23
CA PHE A 73 -4.38 -5.36 -10.30
C PHE A 73 -5.45 -4.38 -10.77
N GLN A 74 -6.16 -3.82 -9.81
CA GLN A 74 -7.05 -2.68 -9.98
C GLN A 74 -6.33 -1.44 -9.48
N LEU A 75 -6.47 -0.33 -10.20
CA LEU A 75 -6.09 0.98 -9.68
C LEU A 75 -7.18 1.44 -8.71
N MET A 76 -6.76 1.82 -7.52
CA MET A 76 -7.61 2.39 -6.49
C MET A 76 -7.30 3.88 -6.39
N VAL A 77 -8.33 4.70 -6.24
CA VAL A 77 -8.23 6.17 -6.14
C VAL A 77 -8.96 6.62 -4.88
N ALA A 78 -8.23 7.26 -3.97
CA ALA A 78 -8.79 7.94 -2.80
C ALA A 78 -8.78 9.44 -3.04
N ARG A 79 -9.95 10.08 -2.95
CA ARG A 79 -10.09 11.54 -2.99
C ARG A 79 -10.07 12.09 -1.57
N GLN A 80 -9.19 13.05 -1.31
CA GLN A 80 -8.90 13.57 0.03
C GLN A 80 -8.61 12.43 1.02
N ASN A 81 -9.20 12.50 2.22
CA ASN A 81 -9.19 11.45 3.23
C ASN A 81 -10.42 10.51 3.10
N GLY A 82 -11.04 10.47 1.92
CA GLY A 82 -12.13 9.56 1.60
C GLY A 82 -11.66 8.11 1.43
N ILE A 83 -12.63 7.19 1.34
CA ILE A 83 -12.33 5.78 1.06
C ILE A 83 -11.87 5.64 -0.40
N ALA A 84 -10.82 4.87 -0.61
CA ALA A 84 -10.34 4.47 -1.92
C ALA A 84 -11.40 3.64 -2.65
N ARG A 85 -11.65 4.01 -3.90
CA ARG A 85 -12.55 3.29 -4.81
C ARG A 85 -11.77 2.76 -5.99
N VAL A 86 -12.24 1.66 -6.58
CA VAL A 86 -11.72 1.18 -7.85
C VAL A 86 -11.90 2.29 -8.88
N ALA A 87 -10.86 2.56 -9.67
CA ALA A 87 -10.94 3.49 -10.78
C ALA A 87 -12.07 3.09 -11.75
N ALA A 88 -12.78 4.07 -12.30
CA ALA A 88 -13.88 3.81 -13.22
C ALA A 88 -13.43 3.16 -14.55
N VAL A 89 -12.14 3.30 -14.88
CA VAL A 89 -11.51 2.73 -16.07
C VAL A 89 -10.72 1.49 -15.68
N ALA A 90 -10.92 0.40 -16.41
CA ALA A 90 -10.15 -0.83 -16.23
C ALA A 90 -8.73 -0.66 -16.79
N GLY A 91 -7.75 -1.32 -16.18
CA GLY A 91 -6.37 -1.32 -16.68
C GLY A 91 -6.27 -2.11 -17.99
N GLU A 92 -5.70 -1.48 -19.01
CA GLU A 92 -5.42 -2.12 -20.30
C GLU A 92 -4.05 -2.80 -20.25
N PRO A 93 -3.98 -4.13 -20.43
CA PRO A 93 -2.70 -4.83 -20.51
C PRO A 93 -2.00 -4.48 -21.81
N VAL A 94 -0.77 -3.99 -21.71
CA VAL A 94 0.07 -3.65 -22.86
C VAL A 94 1.45 -4.27 -22.72
N THR A 95 2.13 -4.45 -23.86
CA THR A 95 3.57 -4.70 -23.88
C THR A 95 4.28 -3.38 -24.06
N ARG A 96 5.11 -2.99 -23.10
CA ARG A 96 5.88 -1.75 -23.13
C ARG A 96 7.34 -2.04 -23.45
N SER A 97 7.96 -1.14 -24.22
CA SER A 97 9.40 -1.18 -24.49
C SER A 97 10.05 0.13 -24.07
N VAL A 98 11.12 0.05 -23.29
CA VAL A 98 11.95 1.18 -22.88
C VAL A 98 13.40 0.84 -23.22
N GLY A 99 13.93 1.46 -24.28
CA GLY A 99 15.20 1.04 -24.86
C GLY A 99 15.13 -0.40 -25.38
N ALA A 100 16.04 -1.26 -24.92
CA ALA A 100 16.07 -2.68 -25.29
C ALA A 100 15.23 -3.58 -24.35
N VAL A 101 14.64 -3.01 -23.31
CA VAL A 101 13.85 -3.76 -22.31
C VAL A 101 12.41 -3.81 -22.76
N THR A 102 11.79 -4.99 -22.70
CA THR A 102 10.36 -5.19 -22.96
C THR A 102 9.70 -5.91 -21.79
N PHE A 103 8.54 -5.44 -21.35
CA PHE A 103 7.80 -5.98 -20.21
C PHE A 103 6.29 -5.72 -20.33
N PRO A 104 5.43 -6.53 -19.69
CA PRO A 104 4.00 -6.23 -19.61
C PRO A 104 3.75 -5.05 -18.65
N ALA A 105 2.77 -4.21 -18.95
CA ALA A 105 2.32 -3.09 -18.12
C ALA A 105 0.79 -3.02 -18.10
N LEU A 106 0.23 -2.31 -17.13
CA LEU A 106 -1.18 -1.91 -17.11
C LEU A 106 -1.27 -0.40 -17.33
N GLU A 107 -2.00 0.02 -18.36
CA GLU A 107 -2.27 1.43 -18.64
C GLU A 107 -3.69 1.78 -18.21
N TYR A 108 -3.84 2.88 -17.48
CA TYR A 108 -5.12 3.43 -17.06
C TYR A 108 -5.22 4.83 -17.66
N ASN A 109 -6.09 4.99 -18.65
CA ASN A 109 -6.25 6.25 -19.35
C ASN A 109 -7.42 7.06 -18.77
N ASP A 110 -7.29 8.39 -18.80
CA ASP A 110 -8.34 9.34 -18.45
C ASP A 110 -8.91 9.16 -17.03
N ILE A 111 -8.05 8.82 -16.06
CA ILE A 111 -8.47 8.73 -14.66
C ILE A 111 -8.82 10.13 -14.16
N GLU A 112 -10.07 10.30 -13.72
CA GLU A 112 -10.55 11.59 -13.21
C GLU A 112 -9.71 12.07 -12.02
N ALA A 113 -9.10 13.24 -12.18
CA ALA A 113 -8.20 13.83 -11.21
C ALA A 113 -8.23 15.36 -11.37
N ASN A 114 -9.41 15.95 -11.22
CA ASN A 114 -9.67 17.32 -11.61
C ASN A 114 -9.17 18.33 -10.58
N LEU A 115 -7.94 18.81 -10.77
CA LEU A 115 -7.33 19.90 -9.99
C LEU A 115 -7.60 21.27 -10.60
N ALA A 116 -7.87 21.34 -11.90
CA ALA A 116 -8.28 22.59 -12.55
C ALA A 116 -9.59 23.15 -11.97
N GLY A 117 -10.52 22.27 -11.56
CA GLY A 117 -11.79 22.63 -10.94
C GLY A 117 -11.70 22.90 -9.44
N ASP A 118 -10.80 22.23 -8.72
CA ASP A 118 -10.57 22.43 -7.28
C ASP A 118 -9.14 22.03 -6.89
N ARG A 119 -8.29 23.04 -6.70
CA ARG A 119 -6.87 22.86 -6.35
C ARG A 119 -6.63 22.43 -4.90
N THR A 120 -7.67 22.41 -4.06
CA THR A 120 -7.54 21.98 -2.66
C THR A 120 -7.63 20.46 -2.50
N VAL A 121 -7.95 19.75 -3.58
CA VAL A 121 -8.13 18.30 -3.59
C VAL A 121 -6.79 17.59 -3.70
N GLN A 122 -6.66 16.50 -2.95
CA GLN A 122 -5.59 15.54 -3.12
C GLN A 122 -6.17 14.21 -3.60
N TYR A 123 -5.61 13.61 -4.64
CA TYR A 123 -5.93 12.24 -5.05
C TYR A 123 -4.77 11.33 -4.69
N ARG A 124 -5.05 10.17 -4.09
CA ARG A 124 -4.04 9.15 -3.76
C ARG A 124 -4.34 7.89 -4.55
N LEU A 125 -3.33 7.39 -5.23
CA LEU A 125 -3.40 6.23 -6.10
C LEU A 125 -2.62 5.09 -5.47
N LEU A 126 -3.17 3.89 -5.54
CA LEU A 126 -2.56 2.65 -5.09
C LEU A 126 -3.14 1.47 -5.88
N THR A 127 -2.51 0.31 -5.80
CA THR A 127 -3.02 -0.88 -6.49
C THR A 127 -3.56 -1.92 -5.51
N TYR A 128 -4.63 -2.60 -5.90
CA TYR A 128 -5.22 -3.72 -5.15
C TYR A 128 -5.40 -4.91 -6.09
N GLY A 129 -4.96 -6.10 -5.68
CA GLY A 129 -5.04 -7.26 -6.55
C GLY A 129 -4.41 -8.51 -5.95
N ALA A 130 -4.19 -9.51 -6.80
CA ALA A 130 -3.60 -10.77 -6.38
C ALA A 130 -2.09 -10.61 -6.08
N VAL A 131 -1.73 -10.60 -4.79
CA VAL A 131 -0.33 -10.56 -4.33
C VAL A 131 0.25 -11.96 -4.16
N GLU A 132 -0.61 -12.95 -3.91
CA GLU A 132 -0.31 -14.38 -3.92
C GLU A 132 -1.50 -15.12 -4.56
N PRO A 133 -1.37 -16.38 -5.03
CA PRO A 133 -2.46 -17.08 -5.71
C PRO A 133 -3.79 -17.14 -4.93
N THR A 134 -3.72 -17.03 -3.61
CA THR A 134 -4.88 -17.07 -2.72
C THR A 134 -5.09 -15.81 -1.87
N ARG A 135 -4.30 -14.76 -2.10
CA ARG A 135 -4.31 -13.53 -1.31
C ARG A 135 -4.50 -12.33 -2.22
N GLN A 136 -5.58 -11.58 -1.98
CA GLN A 136 -5.75 -10.25 -2.53
C GLN A 136 -5.37 -9.23 -1.47
N ASP A 137 -4.59 -8.22 -1.86
CA ASP A 137 -4.14 -7.17 -0.95
C ASP A 137 -3.69 -5.94 -1.76
N PHE A 138 -3.37 -4.87 -1.03
CA PHE A 138 -2.64 -3.75 -1.59
C PHE A 138 -1.18 -4.14 -1.84
N ALA A 139 -0.64 -3.67 -2.96
CA ALA A 139 0.76 -3.87 -3.30
C ALA A 139 1.31 -2.67 -4.07
N GLY A 140 2.63 -2.66 -4.19
CA GLY A 140 3.33 -1.62 -4.93
C GLY A 140 3.56 -0.38 -4.12
N ASN A 141 3.45 0.79 -4.74
CA ASN A 141 3.62 2.08 -4.11
C ASN A 141 2.30 2.84 -4.01
N VAL A 142 2.34 3.96 -3.27
CA VAL A 142 1.29 4.98 -3.27
C VAL A 142 1.82 6.19 -4.02
N TRP A 143 0.98 6.82 -4.83
CA TRP A 143 1.29 8.10 -5.44
C TRP A 143 0.22 9.14 -5.14
N ILE A 144 0.61 10.41 -5.02
CA ILE A 144 -0.29 11.52 -4.73
C ILE A 144 -0.32 12.52 -5.89
N HIS A 145 -1.52 12.84 -6.36
CA HIS A 145 -1.81 13.91 -7.32
C HIS A 145 -2.47 15.08 -6.60
N ALA A 146 -1.73 16.17 -6.41
CA ALA A 146 -2.24 17.34 -5.73
C ALA A 146 -1.51 18.62 -6.16
N ALA A 147 -2.18 19.76 -6.10
CA ALA A 147 -1.48 21.05 -6.19
C ALA A 147 -0.65 21.32 -4.91
N ASP A 148 -1.09 20.77 -3.78
CA ASP A 148 -0.39 20.80 -2.50
C ASP A 148 -0.63 19.46 -1.78
N PRO A 149 0.36 18.54 -1.74
CA PRO A 149 0.25 17.23 -1.13
C PRO A 149 0.55 17.22 0.37
N ARG A 150 0.75 18.40 1.01
CA ARG A 150 1.02 18.47 2.45
C ARG A 150 -0.07 17.81 3.27
N THR A 151 0.31 17.42 4.47
CA THR A 151 -0.55 16.71 5.42
C THR A 151 -1.89 17.40 5.62
N ILE A 152 -2.97 16.67 5.37
CA ILE A 152 -4.32 17.04 5.80
C ILE A 152 -4.75 16.03 6.86
N LEU A 153 -5.01 16.50 8.08
CA LEU A 153 -5.47 15.61 9.16
C LEU A 153 -6.77 14.89 8.76
N PRO A 154 -6.96 13.62 9.17
CA PRO A 154 -8.20 12.92 8.91
C PRO A 154 -9.41 13.72 9.40
N GLY A 155 -10.52 13.67 8.66
CA GLY A 155 -11.81 14.18 9.12
C GLY A 155 -12.56 13.04 9.80
N PRO A 156 -12.55 12.93 11.14
CA PRO A 156 -13.02 11.72 11.79
C PRO A 156 -14.53 11.58 11.65
N VAL A 157 -14.99 10.35 11.45
CA VAL A 157 -16.42 10.02 11.43
C VAL A 157 -16.77 9.22 12.67
N LEU A 158 -17.91 9.52 13.29
CA LEU A 158 -18.44 8.77 14.42
C LEU A 158 -19.32 7.63 13.91
N PRO A 159 -19.37 6.49 14.62
CA PRO A 159 -20.30 5.43 14.28
C PRO A 159 -21.76 5.89 14.42
N LEU A 160 -22.61 5.41 13.51
CA LEU A 160 -24.06 5.59 13.56
C LEU A 160 -24.76 4.44 14.31
N GLY A 161 -24.08 3.31 14.42
CA GLY A 161 -24.60 2.08 15.01
C GLY A 161 -23.51 1.01 15.11
N LEU A 162 -23.94 -0.20 15.47
CA LEU A 162 -23.15 -1.42 15.40
C LEU A 162 -23.62 -2.24 14.20
N ALA A 163 -22.68 -2.87 13.49
CA ALA A 163 -23.00 -3.71 12.35
C ALA A 163 -23.91 -4.88 12.77
N HIS A 164 -24.90 -5.21 11.93
CA HIS A 164 -25.86 -6.30 12.21
C HIS A 164 -25.24 -7.71 12.18
N SER A 165 -24.04 -7.84 11.60
CA SER A 165 -23.31 -9.11 11.47
C SER A 165 -21.81 -8.84 11.58
N PRO A 166 -21.03 -9.76 12.18
CA PRO A 166 -19.57 -9.70 12.14
C PRO A 166 -19.03 -9.75 10.70
N ARG A 167 -19.77 -10.38 9.77
CA ARG A 167 -19.44 -10.54 8.34
C ARG A 167 -20.51 -9.85 7.47
N PRO A 168 -20.49 -8.52 7.35
CA PRO A 168 -21.39 -7.78 6.46
C PRO A 168 -21.17 -8.19 4.99
N ALA A 169 -22.25 -8.34 4.23
CA ALA A 169 -22.20 -8.82 2.85
C ALA A 169 -21.42 -7.90 1.90
N GLY A 170 -21.42 -6.59 2.16
CA GLY A 170 -20.68 -5.59 1.37
C GLY A 170 -19.19 -5.47 1.72
N GLY A 171 -18.71 -6.21 2.73
CA GLY A 171 -17.35 -6.06 3.25
C GLY A 171 -17.21 -4.92 4.26
N TYR A 172 -16.00 -4.39 4.39
CA TYR A 172 -15.67 -3.39 5.41
C TYR A 172 -15.06 -2.13 4.80
N ASP A 173 -15.22 -1.00 5.48
CA ASP A 173 -14.46 0.22 5.26
C ASP A 173 -13.42 0.37 6.38
N ALA A 174 -12.12 0.30 6.04
CA ALA A 174 -11.05 0.63 6.98
C ALA A 174 -10.72 2.13 6.90
N ARG A 175 -10.89 2.87 8.00
CA ARG A 175 -10.68 4.32 8.03
C ARG A 175 -9.61 4.70 9.04
N ILE A 176 -8.57 5.39 8.56
CA ILE A 176 -7.64 6.12 9.40
C ILE A 176 -8.37 7.35 9.94
N GLN A 177 -8.61 7.37 11.24
CA GLN A 177 -9.42 8.39 11.94
C GLN A 177 -8.55 9.41 12.65
N VAL A 178 -7.38 8.99 13.12
CA VAL A 178 -6.44 9.84 13.83
C VAL A 178 -5.06 9.58 13.29
N VAL A 179 -4.35 10.65 12.99
CA VAL A 179 -2.90 10.61 12.90
C VAL A 179 -2.36 11.72 13.79
N TRP A 180 -1.49 11.35 14.72
CA TRP A 180 -0.94 12.27 15.70
C TRP A 180 0.59 12.26 15.60
N PRO A 181 1.22 13.28 14.99
CA PRO A 181 2.67 13.37 14.88
C PRO A 181 3.35 13.79 16.18
N HIS A 182 4.49 13.17 16.49
CA HIS A 182 5.22 13.37 17.74
C HIS A 182 6.73 13.08 17.62
N ASP A 183 7.47 13.44 18.69
CA ASP A 183 8.93 13.34 18.82
C ASP A 183 9.45 11.97 19.31
N GLY A 184 8.60 10.96 19.41
CA GLY A 184 8.93 9.65 20.02
C GLY A 184 9.07 9.66 21.55
N LYS A 185 8.88 10.79 22.22
CA LYS A 185 8.77 10.90 23.70
C LYS A 185 7.34 11.18 24.15
N GLY A 186 6.39 11.16 23.21
CA GLY A 186 4.98 11.45 23.46
C GLY A 186 4.66 12.94 23.52
N ASN A 187 5.50 13.82 22.95
CA ASN A 187 5.14 15.22 22.76
C ASN A 187 4.70 15.45 21.32
N HIS A 188 3.57 16.14 21.14
CA HIS A 188 3.13 16.57 19.82
C HIS A 188 4.18 17.45 19.15
N THR A 189 4.43 17.19 17.87
CA THR A 189 5.42 17.91 17.07
C THR A 189 4.81 18.25 15.70
N PRO A 190 5.13 19.41 15.09
CA PRO A 190 4.72 19.71 13.72
C PRO A 190 5.16 18.64 12.72
N VAL A 191 4.49 18.57 11.57
CA VAL A 191 4.74 17.57 10.53
C VAL A 191 6.19 17.63 10.01
N GLU A 192 6.77 18.82 9.98
CA GLU A 192 8.13 19.08 9.50
C GLU A 192 9.23 18.51 10.41
N GLU A 193 8.87 18.14 11.64
CA GLU A 193 9.81 17.73 12.68
C GLU A 193 9.47 16.35 13.27
N ALA A 194 8.24 15.88 13.08
CA ALA A 194 7.79 14.61 13.60
C ALA A 194 8.61 13.45 13.02
N THR A 195 9.06 12.57 13.90
CA THR A 195 9.78 11.34 13.53
C THR A 195 8.94 10.09 13.78
N TYR A 196 7.81 10.27 14.45
CA TYR A 196 6.83 9.23 14.72
C TYR A 196 5.41 9.78 14.58
N VAL A 197 4.48 8.88 14.31
CA VAL A 197 3.05 9.14 14.40
C VAL A 197 2.35 8.01 15.14
N ASN A 198 1.29 8.35 15.87
CA ASN A 198 0.28 7.38 16.28
C ASN A 198 -0.84 7.37 15.24
N VAL A 199 -1.26 6.19 14.79
CA VAL A 199 -2.32 6.01 13.81
C VAL A 199 -3.47 5.23 14.44
N ALA A 200 -4.66 5.82 14.49
CA ALA A 200 -5.86 5.13 14.94
C ALA A 200 -6.79 4.83 13.77
N VAL A 201 -7.28 3.60 13.73
CA VAL A 201 -8.12 3.07 12.66
C VAL A 201 -9.44 2.57 13.25
N ASP A 202 -10.53 2.98 12.63
CA ASP A 202 -11.85 2.40 12.87
C ASP A 202 -12.27 1.60 11.64
N VAL A 203 -13.00 0.51 11.87
CA VAL A 203 -13.54 -0.33 10.81
C VAL A 203 -15.05 -0.31 10.87
N PHE A 204 -15.69 -0.08 9.72
CA PHE A 204 -17.15 -0.04 9.59
C PHE A 204 -17.62 -1.10 8.62
N ALA A 205 -18.89 -1.52 8.73
CA ALA A 205 -19.54 -2.20 7.63
C ALA A 205 -19.61 -1.25 6.42
N HIS A 206 -19.24 -1.76 5.24
CA HIS A 206 -19.08 -0.95 4.02
C HIS A 206 -20.31 -0.06 3.75
N ASP A 207 -20.06 1.24 3.52
CA ASP A 207 -21.08 2.25 3.18
C ASP A 207 -22.21 2.48 4.22
N THR A 208 -22.02 2.08 5.49
CA THR A 208 -23.03 2.28 6.56
C THR A 208 -22.62 3.18 7.73
N PHE A 209 -21.30 3.33 7.98
CA PHE A 209 -20.76 3.87 9.25
C PHE A 209 -21.20 3.11 10.51
N ASP A 210 -21.70 1.88 10.37
CA ASP A 210 -21.92 1.00 11.50
C ASP A 210 -20.59 0.35 11.90
N ALA A 211 -20.16 0.53 13.14
CA ALA A 211 -18.91 -0.03 13.62
C ALA A 211 -18.98 -1.57 13.61
N VAL A 212 -17.89 -2.21 13.21
CA VAL A 212 -17.82 -3.68 13.20
C VAL A 212 -17.97 -4.27 14.60
N ILE A 213 -18.56 -5.45 14.64
CA ILE A 213 -18.71 -6.25 15.87
C ILE A 213 -17.88 -7.53 15.76
N PRO A 214 -17.38 -8.07 16.89
CA PRO A 214 -16.76 -9.38 16.90
C PRO A 214 -17.82 -10.50 16.72
N ASP A 215 -17.36 -11.69 16.37
CA ASP A 215 -18.18 -12.89 16.37
C ASP A 215 -18.49 -13.38 17.80
N ALA A 216 -19.24 -14.49 17.90
CA ALA A 216 -19.64 -15.07 19.19
C ALA A 216 -18.46 -15.53 20.07
N THR A 217 -17.24 -15.64 19.52
CA THR A 217 -16.01 -15.96 20.27
C THR A 217 -15.27 -14.72 20.75
N GLY A 218 -15.74 -13.52 20.39
CA GLY A 218 -15.05 -12.26 20.63
C GLY A 218 -13.99 -11.92 19.58
N SER A 219 -13.94 -12.65 18.47
CA SER A 219 -12.93 -12.47 17.41
C SER A 219 -13.47 -11.66 16.24
N TYR A 220 -12.62 -10.84 15.61
CA TYR A 220 -12.94 -10.22 14.33
C TYR A 220 -12.58 -11.16 13.18
N PRO A 221 -13.37 -11.22 12.09
CA PRO A 221 -13.13 -12.10 10.95
C PRO A 221 -12.03 -11.59 10.00
N PHE A 222 -11.18 -10.68 10.47
CA PHE A 222 -10.06 -10.12 9.73
C PHE A 222 -8.87 -9.85 10.65
N ARG A 223 -7.68 -9.79 10.04
CA ARG A 223 -6.45 -9.23 10.62
C ARG A 223 -6.24 -7.86 10.00
N LEU A 224 -6.11 -6.85 10.85
CA LEU A 224 -5.80 -5.49 10.44
C LEU A 224 -4.28 -5.30 10.42
N THR A 225 -3.75 -4.85 9.27
CA THR A 225 -2.33 -4.49 9.10
C THR A 225 -2.24 -3.06 8.60
N LEU A 226 -1.38 -2.25 9.22
CA LEU A 226 -1.00 -0.96 8.68
C LEU A 226 0.13 -1.16 7.68
N LEU A 227 -0.05 -0.69 6.45
CA LEU A 227 0.98 -0.64 5.43
C LEU A 227 1.54 0.79 5.34
N LYS A 228 2.83 0.90 5.10
CA LYS A 228 3.56 2.16 4.99
C LYS A 228 4.39 2.17 3.70
N ALA A 229 4.40 3.30 2.99
CA ALA A 229 5.33 3.54 1.88
C ALA A 229 6.04 4.89 2.08
N ASP A 230 7.36 4.95 1.90
CA ASP A 230 8.11 6.22 1.93
C ASP A 230 8.35 6.74 0.51
N GLY A 231 7.93 7.98 0.25
CA GLY A 231 7.89 8.58 -1.07
C GLY A 231 7.20 7.66 -2.07
N ASN A 232 7.87 7.40 -3.19
CA ASN A 232 7.40 6.48 -4.22
C ASN A 232 7.85 5.02 -3.99
N GLY A 233 8.34 4.68 -2.79
CA GLY A 233 8.78 3.34 -2.41
C GLY A 233 7.64 2.34 -2.25
N ALA A 234 7.98 1.08 -1.99
CA ALA A 234 7.00 0.01 -1.83
C ALA A 234 6.21 0.13 -0.51
N LEU A 235 4.97 -0.34 -0.53
CA LEU A 235 4.11 -0.56 0.62
C LEU A 235 4.63 -1.78 1.37
N GLU A 236 5.02 -1.54 2.62
CA GLU A 236 5.52 -2.57 3.52
C GLU A 236 4.65 -2.62 4.78
N PRO A 237 4.45 -3.81 5.38
CA PRO A 237 3.81 -3.91 6.69
C PRO A 237 4.60 -3.14 7.74
N VAL A 238 3.91 -2.30 8.50
CA VAL A 238 4.45 -1.72 9.72
C VAL A 238 4.66 -2.86 10.71
N LEU A 239 5.90 -3.04 11.19
CA LEU A 239 6.28 -4.07 12.16
C LEU A 239 5.88 -3.67 13.59
N ARG A 240 4.59 -3.37 13.78
CA ARG A 240 3.92 -3.04 15.02
C ARG A 240 2.54 -3.68 15.01
N THR A 241 2.17 -4.30 16.13
CA THR A 241 0.80 -4.80 16.30
C THR A 241 -0.08 -3.66 16.77
N ALA A 242 -1.29 -3.56 16.25
CA ALA A 242 -2.26 -2.62 16.77
C ALA A 242 -2.70 -3.01 18.18
N GLU A 243 -2.76 -2.04 19.07
CA GLU A 243 -3.53 -2.15 20.30
C GLU A 243 -5.01 -1.98 19.95
N VAL A 244 -5.86 -2.92 20.40
CA VAL A 244 -7.31 -2.81 20.22
C VAL A 244 -7.90 -2.22 21.49
N ILE A 245 -8.42 -1.00 21.39
CA ILE A 245 -9.06 -0.30 22.51
C ILE A 245 -10.56 -0.18 22.28
N THR A 246 -11.31 -0.06 23.37
CA THR A 246 -12.72 0.33 23.32
C THR A 246 -12.81 1.85 23.31
N GLN A 247 -13.51 2.39 22.31
CA GLN A 247 -13.87 3.79 22.20
C GLN A 247 -15.38 3.93 22.41
N THR A 248 -15.81 4.98 23.11
CA THR A 248 -17.22 5.32 23.27
C THR A 248 -17.54 6.58 22.46
N ALA A 249 -18.52 6.50 21.57
CA ALA A 249 -19.09 7.65 20.87
C ALA A 249 -20.60 7.43 20.66
N ASN A 250 -21.42 8.47 20.81
CA ASN A 250 -22.88 8.37 20.66
C ASN A 250 -23.51 7.27 21.53
N ALA A 251 -22.96 7.03 22.74
CA ALA A 251 -23.34 5.93 23.63
C ALA A 251 -23.16 4.51 23.03
N ILE A 252 -22.36 4.39 21.97
CA ILE A 252 -21.93 3.14 21.36
C ILE A 252 -20.48 2.89 21.76
N ASP A 253 -20.24 1.72 22.35
CA ASP A 253 -18.89 1.20 22.55
C ASP A 253 -18.47 0.41 21.31
N TYR A 254 -17.30 0.71 20.78
CA TYR A 254 -16.79 0.07 19.58
C TYR A 254 -15.27 -0.08 19.62
N ALA A 255 -14.72 -1.00 18.82
CA ALA A 255 -13.28 -1.22 18.76
C ALA A 255 -12.58 -0.21 17.85
N ARG A 256 -11.40 0.22 18.32
CA ARG A 256 -10.44 1.04 17.57
C ARG A 256 -9.07 0.39 17.63
N TRP A 257 -8.39 0.34 16.50
CA TRP A 257 -7.04 -0.21 16.36
C TRP A 257 -6.03 0.92 16.35
N VAL A 258 -5.10 0.92 17.30
CA VAL A 258 -4.10 1.98 17.48
C VAL A 258 -2.70 1.42 17.22
N PHE A 259 -2.00 2.01 16.26
CA PHE A 259 -0.59 1.78 16.01
C PHE A 259 0.21 2.91 16.64
N ASN A 260 0.93 2.61 17.72
CA ASN A 260 1.76 3.59 18.41
C ASN A 260 3.17 3.63 17.83
N ASP A 261 3.76 4.84 17.85
CA ASP A 261 5.15 5.11 17.50
C ASP A 261 5.53 4.55 16.11
N VAL A 262 4.68 4.79 15.12
CA VAL A 262 4.98 4.41 13.73
C VAL A 262 6.00 5.39 13.17
N PRO A 263 7.20 4.95 12.75
CA PRO A 263 8.23 5.85 12.28
C PRO A 263 7.81 6.55 11.00
N VAL A 264 8.13 7.83 10.89
CA VAL A 264 7.98 8.66 9.68
C VAL A 264 9.28 9.42 9.43
N ASN A 265 9.50 9.84 8.19
CA ASN A 265 10.66 10.65 7.84
C ASN A 265 10.18 12.05 7.44
N PRO A 266 10.48 13.12 8.18
CA PRO A 266 9.99 14.46 7.84
C PRO A 266 10.58 15.01 6.53
N ALA A 267 11.66 14.41 6.01
CA ALA A 267 12.28 14.80 4.74
C ALA A 267 11.56 14.26 3.50
N HIS A 268 10.70 13.26 3.65
CA HIS A 268 10.00 12.61 2.53
C HIS A 268 8.54 12.36 2.88
N ALA A 269 7.66 12.30 1.88
CA ALA A 269 6.29 11.89 2.15
C ALA A 269 6.25 10.46 2.70
N THR A 270 5.42 10.18 3.69
CA THR A 270 5.11 8.81 4.14
C THR A 270 3.62 8.56 3.93
N HIS A 271 3.26 7.50 3.22
CA HIS A 271 1.90 7.10 2.95
C HIS A 271 1.47 5.94 3.84
N PHE A 272 0.24 5.99 4.37
CA PHE A 272 -0.36 4.91 5.16
C PHE A 272 -1.62 4.37 4.50
N VAL A 273 -1.74 3.06 4.48
CA VAL A 273 -2.88 2.30 3.95
C VAL A 273 -3.24 1.22 4.96
N VAL A 274 -4.53 0.94 5.17
CA VAL A 274 -4.96 -0.16 6.04
C VAL A 274 -5.37 -1.36 5.20
N SER A 275 -4.72 -2.49 5.44
CA SER A 275 -5.10 -3.78 4.86
C SER A 275 -5.92 -4.58 5.87
N LEU A 276 -7.03 -5.15 5.40
CA LEU A 276 -7.85 -6.12 6.14
C LEU A 276 -7.71 -7.48 5.47
N LEU A 277 -6.89 -8.34 6.07
CA LEU A 277 -6.68 -9.71 5.60
C LEU A 277 -7.73 -10.64 6.22
N PRO A 278 -8.42 -11.48 5.44
CA PRO A 278 -9.46 -12.35 5.99
C PRO A 278 -8.91 -13.38 6.96
N VAL A 279 -9.69 -13.67 8.01
CA VAL A 279 -9.48 -14.82 8.90
C VAL A 279 -10.62 -15.82 8.67
N GLY A 280 -10.27 -16.98 8.12
CA GLY A 280 -11.25 -17.99 7.69
C GLY A 280 -11.82 -17.65 6.31
N GLU A 281 -13.15 -17.63 6.17
CA GLU A 281 -13.79 -17.27 4.90
C GLU A 281 -13.39 -15.86 4.46
N ARG A 282 -13.12 -15.68 3.16
CA ARG A 282 -12.63 -14.41 2.60
C ARG A 282 -13.69 -13.32 2.73
N ALA A 283 -13.42 -12.31 3.55
CA ALA A 283 -14.06 -11.02 3.39
C ALA A 283 -13.33 -10.22 2.31
N ALA A 284 -14.06 -9.73 1.30
CA ALA A 284 -13.53 -8.74 0.36
C ALA A 284 -13.55 -7.37 1.06
N SER A 285 -12.41 -6.68 1.09
CA SER A 285 -12.33 -5.35 1.71
C SER A 285 -11.23 -4.48 1.10
N PRO A 286 -11.30 -4.16 -0.21
CA PRO A 286 -10.38 -3.22 -0.84
C PRO A 286 -10.62 -1.76 -0.39
N TYR A 287 -11.63 -1.51 0.45
CA TYR A 287 -12.05 -0.19 0.84
C TYR A 287 -11.26 0.31 2.06
N THR A 288 -10.31 1.21 1.80
CA THR A 288 -9.48 1.83 2.82
C THR A 288 -9.35 3.32 2.57
N THR A 289 -9.16 4.13 3.61
CA THR A 289 -8.56 5.45 3.42
C THR A 289 -7.07 5.33 3.16
N VAL A 290 -6.49 6.30 2.45
CA VAL A 290 -5.04 6.48 2.36
C VAL A 290 -4.70 7.82 2.97
N TRP A 291 -3.73 7.85 3.88
CA TRP A 291 -3.27 9.09 4.49
C TRP A 291 -1.81 9.36 4.14
N THR A 292 -1.39 10.63 4.15
CA THR A 292 -0.02 11.02 3.82
C THR A 292 0.53 12.01 4.82
N HIS A 293 1.68 11.66 5.40
CA HIS A 293 2.55 12.56 6.14
C HIS A 293 3.47 13.26 5.15
N ALA A 294 3.27 14.55 4.90
CA ALA A 294 4.16 15.32 4.04
C ALA A 294 4.22 16.78 4.49
N SER A 295 5.42 17.34 4.48
CA SER A 295 5.75 18.75 4.73
C SER A 295 6.02 19.53 3.43
N ASP A 296 6.48 18.85 2.38
CA ASP A 296 6.75 19.45 1.06
C ASP A 296 5.45 19.68 0.28
N ALA A 297 5.29 20.86 -0.30
CA ALA A 297 4.14 21.26 -1.11
C ALA A 297 4.23 20.79 -2.58
N ARG A 298 5.33 20.16 -2.99
CA ARG A 298 5.51 19.71 -4.37
C ARG A 298 4.99 18.30 -4.58
N THR A 299 4.20 18.11 -5.63
CA THR A 299 3.94 16.77 -6.16
C THR A 299 5.16 16.25 -6.91
N ILE A 300 5.67 15.09 -6.48
CA ILE A 300 6.81 14.42 -7.10
C ILE A 300 6.28 13.31 -8.01
N LEU A 301 6.52 13.43 -9.32
CA LEU A 301 6.12 12.39 -10.27
C LEU A 301 6.87 11.08 -9.98
N PRO A 302 6.26 9.91 -10.22
CA PRO A 302 6.96 8.65 -10.09
C PRO A 302 8.13 8.58 -11.07
N ASN A 303 9.23 7.99 -10.61
CA ASN A 303 10.40 7.72 -11.44
C ASN A 303 11.08 6.42 -10.99
N PRO A 304 10.38 5.27 -11.01
CA PRO A 304 10.98 4.00 -10.67
C PRO A 304 12.01 3.58 -11.73
N PRO A 305 12.95 2.68 -11.38
CA PRO A 305 13.82 2.06 -12.37
C PRO A 305 13.00 1.31 -13.41
N VAL A 306 13.52 1.26 -14.63
CA VAL A 306 12.97 0.39 -15.68
C VAL A 306 13.10 -1.07 -15.21
N PRO A 307 12.04 -1.89 -15.28
CA PRO A 307 12.09 -3.29 -14.86
C PRO A 307 13.06 -4.12 -15.72
N PRO A 308 13.46 -5.32 -15.27
CA PRO A 308 14.13 -6.27 -16.16
C PRO A 308 13.23 -6.68 -17.32
N SER A 309 13.83 -7.11 -18.44
CA SER A 309 13.05 -7.66 -19.56
C SER A 309 12.25 -8.87 -19.11
N CYS A 310 11.00 -8.97 -19.56
CA CYS A 310 10.18 -10.14 -19.33
C CYS A 310 10.80 -11.38 -20.01
N VAL A 311 10.58 -12.53 -19.40
CA VAL A 311 10.94 -13.83 -20.00
C VAL A 311 9.75 -14.38 -20.79
N PRO A 312 10.00 -15.18 -21.85
CA PRO A 312 8.93 -15.84 -22.59
C PRO A 312 7.96 -16.64 -21.72
#